data_AF-A0A3D4RZ14-F1
#
_entry.id   AF-A0A3D4RZ14-F1
#
_cell.length_a   1.000
_cell.length_b   1.000
_cell.length_c   1.000
_cell.angle_alpha   90.00
_cell.angle_beta   90.00
_cell.angle_gamma   90.00
#
_symmetry.space_group_name_H-M   'P 1'
#
loop_
_entity.id
_entity.type
_entity.pdbx_description
1 polymer ?
#
loop_
_entity_poly.entity_id
_entity_poly.type
_entity_poly.pdbx_seq_one_letter_code
_entity_poly.pdbx_strand_id
1 'polypeptide(L)'
;MPPTLDPAPKDSVQQWAKRLLPLLSPISQQRLGQLIDLIADDGRIPYAQAYAALFPDSLGDPAAKTRADKTFNGFRTNLAAIADEHGMLFQLRVDQRKKAAPTERRLWFVTADDSEARIVAYNQAKLHGLPEQLVDQPFAERSEHPRRHYLLLYAQNEQKKALELHQLLADQLLSLDRAWAADDWQQPAPGTVREQEQARMLEQASAVLALLSPALIAELKSSAQPFQSRRPIVPLALRRVTKEQLRNTAFSGLEVFRDQGQSCWDQIRGATRAQWISDAAQHLIQRLERPERADTRLHRLMQQPQWRAQDCDPQHFVDPPMDDRAPEPASHRRQAAADPPEPKTALPFLLDWLRDPAGDCFCAIFGELGMGKTMLCQRLTVELLRLRAKDQGAAAALPLPLYLDLRAIHDMDWDWEQGAPSLDAMLRWLIHAGYQPLEGQPPPEPAQISRLAQRQGGLVIFDGLDEVMNRLTPEQCRRFLRALWEILPPRLWKPPRPAPRNWQRAKGVGRLIMTCRSHFFPHLKAQLSALDGEQREQVAATDYLWLTCPLARPRWSNTSIRCSPMIRPRHNA
;
A
#
# COMPACT_ATOMS: atom_id res chain seq x y z
N MET A 1 -35.51 6.47 7.11
CA MET A 1 -34.84 7.25 8.18
C MET A 1 -35.06 8.72 7.91
N PRO A 2 -35.33 9.57 8.91
CA PRO A 2 -35.31 11.00 8.68
C PRO A 2 -33.90 11.40 8.20
N PRO A 3 -33.77 12.29 7.21
CA PRO A 3 -32.47 12.70 6.74
C PRO A 3 -31.68 13.33 7.87
N THR A 4 -30.42 12.92 7.99
CA THR A 4 -29.46 13.54 8.89
C THR A 4 -29.46 15.05 8.65
N LEU A 5 -29.63 15.83 9.72
CA LEU A 5 -29.60 17.31 9.68
C LEU A 5 -28.20 17.88 9.42
N ASP A 6 -27.27 17.00 9.06
CA ASP A 6 -25.86 17.27 8.86
C ASP A 6 -25.62 18.00 7.52
N PRO A 7 -24.54 18.79 7.44
CA PRO A 7 -24.15 19.46 6.20
C PRO A 7 -23.89 18.44 5.08
N ALA A 8 -24.62 18.62 3.98
CA ALA A 8 -24.40 17.87 2.75
C ALA A 8 -23.03 18.22 2.14
N PRO A 9 -22.25 17.23 1.68
CA PRO A 9 -21.00 17.48 0.98
C PRO A 9 -21.21 18.26 -0.32
N LYS A 10 -20.23 19.11 -0.68
CA LYS A 10 -20.29 19.99 -1.86
C LYS A 10 -20.73 19.28 -3.14
N ASP A 11 -20.21 18.09 -3.43
CA ASP A 11 -20.54 17.38 -4.68
C ASP A 11 -21.98 16.89 -4.69
N SER A 12 -22.50 16.43 -3.53
CA SER A 12 -23.92 16.07 -3.42
C SER A 12 -24.79 17.30 -3.68
N VAL A 13 -24.42 18.45 -3.10
CA VAL A 13 -25.11 19.72 -3.36
C VAL A 13 -25.05 20.08 -4.84
N GLN A 14 -23.88 19.98 -5.48
CA GLN A 14 -23.72 20.27 -6.91
C GLN A 14 -24.55 19.35 -7.80
N GLN A 15 -24.61 18.05 -7.48
CA GLN A 15 -25.40 17.08 -8.23
C GLN A 15 -26.89 17.38 -8.12
N TRP A 16 -27.40 17.58 -6.91
CA TRP A 16 -28.80 17.93 -6.71
C TRP A 16 -29.13 19.31 -7.30
N ALA A 17 -28.18 20.26 -7.22
CA ALA A 17 -28.32 21.57 -7.85
C ALA A 17 -28.44 21.46 -9.37
N LYS A 18 -27.70 20.58 -10.06
CA LYS A 18 -27.86 20.38 -11.53
C LYS A 18 -29.30 20.00 -11.92
N ARG A 19 -29.99 19.23 -11.06
CA ARG A 19 -31.40 18.84 -11.27
C ARG A 19 -32.37 19.97 -10.94
N LEU A 20 -32.05 20.78 -9.93
CA LEU A 20 -32.87 21.91 -9.48
C LEU A 20 -32.73 23.16 -10.34
N LEU A 21 -31.55 23.44 -10.88
CA LEU A 21 -31.23 24.67 -11.62
C LEU A 21 -32.25 24.95 -12.74
N PRO A 22 -32.64 24.00 -13.61
CA PRO A 22 -33.63 24.22 -14.66
C PRO A 22 -35.03 24.63 -14.14
N LEU A 23 -35.35 24.33 -12.89
CA LEU A 23 -36.64 24.57 -12.25
C LEU A 23 -36.69 25.92 -11.51
N LEU A 24 -35.53 26.57 -11.32
CA LEU A 24 -35.40 27.82 -10.58
C LEU A 24 -35.45 29.03 -11.51
N SER A 25 -35.90 30.18 -10.97
CA SER A 25 -35.81 31.46 -11.68
C SER A 25 -34.35 31.89 -11.90
N PRO A 26 -34.03 32.70 -12.94
CA PRO A 26 -32.65 33.09 -13.26
C PRO A 26 -31.89 33.70 -12.07
N ILE A 27 -32.57 34.54 -11.28
CA ILE A 27 -32.00 35.15 -10.06
C ILE A 27 -31.70 34.07 -9.01
N SER A 28 -32.59 33.08 -8.85
CA SER A 28 -32.38 31.99 -7.89
C SER A 28 -31.27 31.04 -8.33
N GLN A 29 -31.12 30.79 -9.64
CA GLN A 29 -30.00 30.04 -10.21
C GLN A 29 -28.66 30.70 -9.91
N GLN A 30 -28.56 32.02 -10.15
CA GLN A 30 -27.35 32.79 -9.86
C GLN A 30 -26.98 32.71 -8.37
N ARG A 31 -27.95 32.93 -7.48
CA ARG A 31 -27.75 32.86 -6.03
C ARG A 31 -27.32 31.47 -5.56
N LEU A 32 -27.91 30.42 -6.12
CA LEU A 32 -27.54 29.04 -5.81
C LEU A 32 -26.09 28.75 -6.26
N GLY A 33 -25.70 29.18 -7.46
CA GLY A 33 -24.33 29.05 -7.96
C GLY A 33 -23.31 29.73 -7.04
N GLN A 34 -23.56 31.00 -6.67
CA GLN A 34 -22.69 31.75 -5.74
C GLN A 34 -22.54 31.05 -4.38
N LEU A 35 -23.61 30.45 -3.85
CA LEU A 35 -23.55 29.72 -2.59
C LEU A 35 -22.77 28.41 -2.71
N ILE A 36 -22.92 27.68 -3.82
CA ILE A 36 -22.20 26.43 -4.08
C ILE A 36 -20.68 26.67 -4.13
N ASP A 37 -20.25 27.76 -4.75
CA ASP A 37 -18.84 28.11 -4.86
C ASP A 37 -18.19 28.34 -3.49
N LEU A 38 -18.96 28.87 -2.54
CA LEU A 38 -18.53 29.17 -1.16
C LEU A 38 -18.59 27.97 -0.19
N ILE A 39 -19.02 26.78 -0.63
CA ILE A 39 -19.04 25.58 0.23
C ILE A 39 -17.60 25.18 0.52
N ALA A 40 -17.26 25.15 1.81
CA ALA A 40 -15.97 24.69 2.33
C ALA A 40 -15.91 23.14 2.39
N ASP A 41 -14.73 22.61 2.69
CA ASP A 41 -14.49 21.16 2.78
C ASP A 41 -15.40 20.44 3.76
N ASP A 42 -15.85 21.11 4.83
CA ASP A 42 -16.75 20.53 5.84
C ASP A 42 -18.24 20.60 5.46
N GLY A 43 -18.55 21.00 4.21
CA GLY A 43 -19.92 21.15 3.71
C GLY A 43 -20.64 22.40 4.20
N ARG A 44 -19.96 23.29 4.93
CA ARG A 44 -20.53 24.53 5.46
C ARG A 44 -20.08 25.74 4.67
N ILE A 45 -20.87 26.80 4.73
CA ILE A 45 -20.57 28.10 4.13
C ILE A 45 -20.51 29.14 5.27
N PRO A 46 -19.45 29.97 5.34
CA PRO A 46 -19.40 31.11 6.26
C PRO A 46 -20.53 32.09 5.97
N TYR A 47 -21.39 32.37 6.96
CA TYR A 47 -22.58 33.21 6.76
C TYR A 47 -22.23 34.59 6.22
N ALA A 48 -21.19 35.24 6.76
CA ALA A 48 -20.74 36.56 6.31
C ALA A 48 -20.33 36.58 4.82
N GLN A 49 -19.64 35.53 4.35
CA GLN A 49 -19.20 35.45 2.94
C GLN A 49 -20.39 35.21 2.00
N ALA A 50 -21.29 34.31 2.37
CA ALA A 50 -22.53 34.09 1.62
C ALA A 50 -23.38 35.36 1.56
N TYR A 51 -23.51 36.07 2.67
CA TYR A 51 -24.32 37.29 2.74
C TYR A 51 -23.72 38.41 1.89
N ALA A 52 -22.40 38.61 1.95
CA ALA A 52 -21.70 39.59 1.11
C ALA A 52 -21.77 39.25 -0.38
N ALA A 53 -21.69 37.96 -0.75
CA ALA A 53 -21.80 37.51 -2.13
C ALA A 53 -23.22 37.69 -2.71
N LEU A 54 -24.25 37.42 -1.90
CA LEU A 54 -25.64 37.51 -2.33
C LEU A 54 -26.22 38.93 -2.29
N PHE A 55 -25.75 39.76 -1.35
CA PHE A 55 -26.31 41.09 -1.08
C PHE A 55 -25.21 42.13 -0.76
N PRO A 56 -24.30 42.42 -1.71
CA PRO A 56 -23.17 43.33 -1.48
C PRO A 56 -23.62 44.75 -1.06
N ASP A 57 -24.69 45.27 -1.65
CA ASP A 57 -25.20 46.62 -1.39
C ASP A 57 -25.89 46.80 -0.03
N SER A 58 -26.06 45.71 0.73
CA SER A 58 -26.71 45.73 2.05
C SER A 58 -25.73 45.88 3.22
N LEU A 59 -24.43 45.97 2.93
CA LEU A 59 -23.37 46.12 3.91
C LEU A 59 -23.29 47.59 4.41
N GLY A 60 -23.87 47.86 5.58
CA GLY A 60 -23.72 49.15 6.29
C GLY A 60 -25.00 49.96 6.48
N ASP A 61 -26.10 49.61 5.81
CA ASP A 61 -27.42 50.26 5.98
C ASP A 61 -28.44 49.31 6.66
N PRO A 62 -29.00 49.68 7.84
CA PRO A 62 -30.03 48.90 8.54
C PRO A 62 -31.30 48.61 7.71
N ALA A 63 -31.73 49.53 6.85
CA ALA A 63 -32.92 49.35 6.02
C ALA A 63 -32.66 48.37 4.87
N ALA A 64 -31.51 48.50 4.20
CA ALA A 64 -31.06 47.56 3.18
C ALA A 64 -30.85 46.14 3.75
N LYS A 65 -30.32 46.03 4.97
CA LYS A 65 -30.16 44.74 5.67
C LYS A 65 -31.50 44.03 5.90
N THR A 66 -32.51 44.75 6.38
CA THR A 66 -33.84 44.16 6.64
C THR A 66 -34.49 43.63 5.35
N ARG A 67 -34.32 44.33 4.23
CA ARG A 67 -34.80 43.87 2.92
C ARG A 67 -34.02 42.64 2.42
N ALA A 68 -32.71 42.61 2.60
CA ALA A 68 -31.86 41.49 2.24
C ALA A 68 -32.19 40.23 3.06
N ASP A 69 -32.41 40.36 4.38
CA ASP A 69 -32.85 39.25 5.24
C ASP A 69 -34.19 38.64 4.79
N LYS A 70 -35.17 39.50 4.45
CA LYS A 70 -36.46 39.05 3.91
C LYS A 70 -36.28 38.30 2.59
N THR A 71 -35.44 38.84 1.70
CA THR A 71 -35.13 38.25 0.39
C THR A 71 -34.41 36.90 0.54
N PHE A 72 -33.47 36.80 1.47
CA PHE A 72 -32.73 35.57 1.76
C PHE A 72 -33.64 34.46 2.31
N ASN A 73 -34.50 34.79 3.28
CA ASN A 73 -35.46 33.82 3.82
C ASN A 73 -36.50 33.40 2.77
N GLY A 74 -36.95 34.34 1.92
CA GLY A 74 -37.81 34.03 0.78
C GLY A 74 -37.15 33.07 -0.20
N PHE A 75 -35.90 33.33 -0.59
CA PHE A 75 -35.11 32.44 -1.45
C PHE A 75 -34.99 31.02 -0.85
N ARG A 76 -34.66 30.91 0.44
CA ARG A 76 -34.54 29.62 1.13
C ARG A 76 -35.84 28.82 1.15
N THR A 77 -36.95 29.50 1.43
CA THR A 77 -38.27 28.87 1.49
C THR A 77 -38.71 28.41 0.10
N ASN A 78 -38.51 29.25 -0.92
CA ASN A 78 -38.81 28.92 -2.30
C ASN A 78 -37.97 27.73 -2.81
N LEU A 79 -36.67 27.73 -2.51
CA LEU A 79 -35.76 26.64 -2.87
C LEU A 79 -36.21 25.30 -2.26
N ALA A 80 -36.62 25.30 -0.99
CA ALA A 80 -37.12 24.11 -0.32
C ALA A 80 -38.47 23.64 -0.89
N ALA A 81 -39.38 24.57 -1.21
CA ALA A 81 -40.69 24.25 -1.78
C ALA A 81 -40.56 23.60 -3.17
N ILE A 82 -39.75 24.18 -4.07
CA ILE A 82 -39.49 23.63 -5.40
C ILE A 82 -38.81 22.26 -5.30
N ALA A 83 -37.90 22.07 -4.35
CA ALA A 83 -37.29 20.76 -4.14
C ALA A 83 -38.34 19.71 -3.71
N ASP A 84 -39.22 20.06 -2.77
CA ASP A 84 -40.27 19.18 -2.25
C ASP A 84 -41.32 18.82 -3.31
N GLU A 85 -41.75 19.78 -4.13
CA GLU A 85 -42.67 19.56 -5.27
C GLU A 85 -42.15 18.51 -6.26
N HIS A 86 -40.83 18.37 -6.37
CA HIS A 86 -40.17 17.40 -7.24
C HIS A 86 -39.61 16.17 -6.48
N GLY A 87 -40.04 15.95 -5.24
CA GLY A 87 -39.64 14.80 -4.42
C GLY A 87 -38.15 14.79 -4.05
N MET A 88 -37.49 15.95 -4.06
CA MET A 88 -36.08 16.09 -3.74
C MET A 88 -35.90 16.64 -2.32
N LEU A 89 -35.07 15.98 -1.53
CA LEU A 89 -34.58 16.60 -0.31
C LEU A 89 -33.44 17.57 -0.67
N PHE A 90 -33.72 18.87 -0.67
CA PHE A 90 -32.71 19.91 -0.87
C PHE A 90 -33.08 21.18 -0.11
N GLN A 91 -32.43 21.43 1.03
CA GLN A 91 -32.77 22.55 1.92
C GLN A 91 -31.54 23.34 2.33
N LEU A 92 -31.61 24.68 2.29
CA LEU A 92 -30.57 25.55 2.84
C LEU A 92 -30.89 25.93 4.30
N ARG A 93 -30.05 25.47 5.23
CA ARG A 93 -30.14 25.70 6.68
C ARG A 93 -29.14 26.77 7.14
N VAL A 94 -29.45 27.37 8.29
CA VAL A 94 -28.65 28.42 8.93
C VAL A 94 -28.56 28.08 10.41
N ASP A 95 -27.40 28.35 11.00
CA ASP A 95 -27.20 28.24 12.43
C ASP A 95 -28.24 29.07 13.22
N GLN A 96 -28.83 28.45 14.24
CA GLN A 96 -29.85 29.03 15.11
C GLN A 96 -29.28 29.98 16.17
N ARG A 97 -27.95 30.11 16.28
CA ARG A 97 -27.27 31.07 17.17
C ARG A 97 -27.45 32.52 16.69
N LYS A 98 -28.65 33.07 16.89
CA LYS A 98 -29.03 34.44 16.49
C LYS A 98 -28.28 35.55 17.25
N LYS A 99 -27.69 35.24 18.41
CA LYS A 99 -26.92 36.18 19.26
C LYS A 99 -25.41 36.24 18.93
N ALA A 100 -24.91 35.33 18.09
CA ALA A 100 -23.51 35.29 17.69
C ALA A 100 -23.23 36.28 16.55
N ALA A 101 -22.01 36.80 16.47
CA ALA A 101 -21.61 37.70 15.39
C ALA A 101 -21.77 37.00 14.01
N PRO A 102 -22.12 37.73 12.93
CA PRO A 102 -22.27 37.14 11.58
C PRO A 102 -21.07 36.33 11.08
N THR A 103 -19.87 36.63 11.59
CA THR A 103 -18.61 35.92 11.32
C THR A 103 -18.54 34.51 11.93
N GLU A 104 -19.29 34.27 13.00
CA GLU A 104 -19.34 33.00 13.73
C GLU A 104 -20.46 32.08 13.24
N ARG A 105 -21.40 32.61 12.45
CA ARG A 105 -22.55 31.86 11.92
C ARG A 105 -22.16 31.06 10.67
N ARG A 106 -22.83 29.93 10.49
CA ARG A 106 -22.65 29.03 9.34
C ARG A 106 -23.98 28.70 8.66
N LEU A 107 -23.89 28.42 7.38
CA LEU A 107 -24.96 27.94 6.51
C LEU A 107 -24.57 26.56 5.99
N TRP A 108 -25.54 25.69 5.68
CA TRP A 108 -25.27 24.42 5.03
C TRP A 108 -26.49 23.94 4.25
N PHE A 109 -26.25 23.15 3.22
CA PHE A 109 -27.31 22.42 2.53
C PHE A 109 -27.57 21.10 3.23
N VAL A 110 -28.81 20.62 3.18
CA VAL A 110 -29.21 19.28 3.56
C VAL A 110 -29.78 18.63 2.30
N THR A 111 -29.19 17.51 1.90
CA THR A 111 -29.59 16.74 0.72
C THR A 111 -29.80 15.28 1.10
N ALA A 112 -30.49 14.52 0.24
CA ALA A 112 -30.45 13.07 0.37
C ALA A 112 -29.04 12.59 -0.01
N ASP A 113 -28.32 11.97 0.93
CA ASP A 113 -27.06 11.29 0.65
C ASP A 113 -27.34 9.81 0.35
N ASP A 114 -27.46 9.49 -0.93
CA ASP A 114 -27.64 8.14 -1.44
C ASP A 114 -26.30 7.49 -1.87
N SER A 115 -25.16 8.12 -1.54
CA SER A 115 -23.84 7.66 -2.00
C SER A 115 -23.57 6.21 -1.61
N GLU A 116 -23.85 5.84 -0.35
CA GLU A 116 -23.69 4.46 0.10
C GLU A 116 -24.59 3.50 -0.67
N ALA A 117 -25.88 3.83 -0.85
CA ALA A 117 -26.82 3.00 -1.60
C ALA A 117 -26.34 2.77 -3.05
N ARG A 118 -25.84 3.82 -3.73
CA ARG A 118 -25.29 3.70 -5.09
C ARG A 118 -24.04 2.83 -5.16
N ILE A 119 -23.14 2.95 -4.18
CA ILE A 119 -21.94 2.10 -4.12
C ILE A 119 -22.33 0.63 -3.88
N VAL A 120 -23.31 0.37 -3.01
CA VAL A 120 -23.85 -0.98 -2.78
C VAL A 120 -24.46 -1.53 -4.07
N ALA A 121 -25.34 -0.77 -4.74
CA ALA A 121 -25.98 -1.17 -5.98
C ALA A 121 -24.96 -1.41 -7.10
N TYR A 122 -23.94 -0.56 -7.21
CA TYR A 122 -22.83 -0.74 -8.15
C TYR A 122 -22.10 -2.08 -7.93
N ASN A 123 -21.67 -2.36 -6.70
CA ASN A 123 -20.99 -3.62 -6.40
C ASN A 123 -21.90 -4.83 -6.67
N GLN A 124 -23.18 -4.76 -6.31
CA GLN A 124 -24.14 -5.84 -6.57
C GLN A 124 -24.32 -6.10 -8.06
N ALA A 125 -24.43 -5.05 -8.88
CA ALA A 125 -24.50 -5.17 -10.33
C ALA A 125 -23.20 -5.76 -10.92
N LYS A 126 -22.05 -5.30 -10.43
CA LYS A 126 -20.73 -5.75 -10.89
C LYS A 126 -20.40 -7.19 -10.54
N LEU A 127 -20.86 -7.64 -9.38
CA LEU A 127 -20.55 -8.96 -8.84
C LEU A 127 -21.73 -9.93 -9.01
N HIS A 128 -22.71 -9.55 -9.83
CA HIS A 128 -23.86 -10.39 -10.15
C HIS A 128 -23.41 -11.70 -10.80
N GLY A 129 -23.98 -12.82 -10.35
CA GLY A 129 -23.68 -14.15 -10.89
C GLY A 129 -22.47 -14.85 -10.25
N LEU A 130 -21.85 -14.27 -9.22
CA LEU A 130 -20.90 -15.02 -8.40
C LEU A 130 -21.61 -16.14 -7.62
N PRO A 131 -20.98 -17.33 -7.47
CA PRO A 131 -21.52 -18.40 -6.65
C PRO A 131 -21.76 -17.95 -5.20
N GLU A 132 -22.88 -18.36 -4.60
CA GLU A 132 -23.18 -18.06 -3.19
C GLU A 132 -22.18 -18.70 -2.22
N GLN A 133 -21.63 -19.87 -2.58
CA GLN A 133 -20.58 -20.56 -1.84
C GLN A 133 -19.25 -20.44 -2.57
N LEU A 134 -18.41 -19.52 -2.10
CA LEU A 134 -17.04 -19.40 -2.57
C LEU A 134 -16.12 -20.20 -1.63
N VAL A 135 -15.22 -21.01 -2.20
CA VAL A 135 -14.21 -21.77 -1.44
C VAL A 135 -13.12 -20.83 -0.96
N ASP A 136 -12.76 -20.94 0.33
CA ASP A 136 -11.68 -20.14 0.91
C ASP A 136 -10.35 -20.44 0.23
N GLN A 137 -9.66 -19.38 -0.19
CA GLN A 137 -8.33 -19.50 -0.77
C GLN A 137 -7.28 -19.45 0.33
N PRO A 138 -6.34 -20.41 0.35
CA PRO A 138 -5.17 -20.29 1.21
C PRO A 138 -4.37 -19.08 0.77
N PHE A 139 -3.82 -18.31 1.72
CA PHE A 139 -2.81 -17.30 1.42
C PHE A 139 -1.59 -17.50 2.32
N ALA A 140 -0.46 -16.99 1.83
CA ALA A 140 0.71 -16.74 2.66
C ALA A 140 0.79 -15.23 2.87
N GLU A 141 0.73 -14.80 4.13
CA GLU A 141 1.14 -13.45 4.50
C GLU A 141 2.61 -13.33 4.13
N ARG A 142 2.95 -12.47 3.15
CA ARG A 142 4.32 -12.02 3.01
C ARG A 142 4.46 -10.88 3.99
N SER A 143 4.79 -11.19 5.24
CA SER A 143 5.27 -10.17 6.16
C SER A 143 6.62 -9.65 5.63
N GLU A 144 6.55 -8.75 4.65
CA GLU A 144 7.60 -7.80 4.36
C GLU A 144 7.44 -6.58 5.29
N HIS A 145 7.46 -6.81 6.61
CA HIS A 145 8.56 -6.13 7.28
C HIS A 145 9.76 -6.69 6.55
N PRO A 146 10.52 -5.94 5.74
CA PRO A 146 11.66 -6.53 5.04
C PRO A 146 12.42 -7.26 6.13
N ARG A 147 12.43 -8.62 6.09
CA ARG A 147 13.25 -9.39 7.03
C ARG A 147 14.60 -8.76 6.84
N ARG A 148 15.07 -8.00 7.83
CA ARG A 148 16.23 -7.14 7.59
C ARG A 148 17.32 -8.09 7.15
N HIS A 149 17.71 -7.93 5.91
CA HIS A 149 18.61 -8.85 5.27
C HIS A 149 19.97 -8.21 5.40
N TYR A 150 20.88 -8.86 6.12
CA TYR A 150 22.23 -8.37 6.28
C TYR A 150 23.23 -9.36 5.69
N LEU A 151 24.28 -8.82 5.11
CA LEU A 151 25.40 -9.63 4.66
C LEU A 151 26.32 -9.91 5.85
N LEU A 152 26.59 -11.17 6.12
CA LEU A 152 27.53 -11.61 7.14
C LEU A 152 28.95 -11.64 6.56
N LEU A 153 29.84 -10.80 7.08
CA LEU A 153 31.22 -10.68 6.64
C LEU A 153 32.19 -11.13 7.75
N TYR A 154 33.04 -12.10 7.43
CA TYR A 154 34.04 -12.67 8.33
C TYR A 154 35.22 -13.29 7.55
N ALA A 155 36.34 -13.57 8.22
CA ALA A 155 37.54 -14.15 7.61
C ALA A 155 37.31 -15.61 7.23
N GLN A 156 37.72 -16.04 6.04
CA GLN A 156 37.49 -17.40 5.55
C GLN A 156 38.08 -18.46 6.50
N ASN A 157 39.26 -18.19 7.05
CA ASN A 157 39.92 -19.10 8.00
C ASN A 157 39.33 -19.08 9.43
N GLU A 158 38.34 -18.25 9.71
CA GLU A 158 37.66 -18.14 11.01
C GLU A 158 36.17 -18.52 10.96
N GLN A 159 35.72 -19.13 9.85
CA GLN A 159 34.33 -19.49 9.59
C GLN A 159 33.63 -20.15 10.78
N LYS A 160 34.26 -21.16 11.39
CA LYS A 160 33.66 -21.91 12.51
C LYS A 160 33.27 -21.00 13.68
N LYS A 161 34.16 -20.07 14.08
CA LYS A 161 33.91 -19.13 15.19
C LYS A 161 32.92 -18.05 14.81
N ALA A 162 32.99 -17.57 13.56
CA ALA A 162 32.09 -16.55 13.04
C ALA A 162 30.64 -17.05 12.99
N LEU A 163 30.43 -18.27 12.50
CA LEU A 163 29.10 -18.88 12.44
C LEU A 163 28.56 -19.25 13.84
N GLU A 164 29.42 -19.67 14.78
CA GLU A 164 29.02 -19.87 16.18
C GLU A 164 28.48 -18.57 16.79
N LEU A 165 29.22 -17.46 16.65
CA LEU A 165 28.79 -16.15 17.14
C LEU A 165 27.51 -15.68 16.43
N HIS A 166 27.44 -15.86 15.12
CA HIS A 166 26.28 -15.48 14.32
C HIS A 166 25.02 -16.24 14.75
N GLN A 167 25.12 -17.55 14.99
CA GLN A 167 23.99 -18.36 15.44
C GLN A 167 23.45 -17.85 16.78
N LEU A 168 24.33 -17.58 17.76
CA LEU A 168 23.92 -17.04 19.05
C LEU A 168 23.25 -15.67 18.94
N LEU A 169 23.76 -14.81 18.05
CA LEU A 169 23.14 -13.51 17.75
C LEU A 169 21.77 -13.68 17.08
N ALA A 170 21.65 -14.61 16.12
CA ALA A 170 20.39 -14.89 15.44
C ALA A 170 19.33 -15.42 16.41
N ASP A 171 19.70 -16.33 17.30
CA ASP A 171 18.82 -16.86 18.34
C ASP A 171 18.36 -15.75 19.31
N GLN A 172 19.28 -14.85 19.71
CA GLN A 172 18.95 -13.71 20.55
C GLN A 172 18.03 -12.70 19.85
N LEU A 173 18.28 -12.39 18.57
CA LEU A 173 17.42 -11.51 17.78
C LEU A 173 16.03 -12.13 17.60
N LEU A 174 15.95 -13.44 17.36
CA LEU A 174 14.69 -14.16 17.27
C LEU A 174 13.91 -14.09 18.60
N SER A 175 14.59 -14.19 19.75
CA SER A 175 13.96 -14.02 21.08
C SER A 175 13.40 -12.61 21.31
N LEU A 176 13.89 -11.61 20.57
CA LEU A 176 13.42 -10.22 20.58
C LEU A 176 12.39 -9.93 19.46
N ASP A 177 11.83 -10.97 18.84
CA ASP A 177 10.91 -10.88 17.71
C ASP A 177 11.52 -10.14 16.51
N ARG A 178 12.77 -10.45 16.19
CA ARG A 178 13.54 -9.93 15.05
C ARG A 178 14.12 -11.07 14.21
N ALA A 179 13.27 -11.66 13.35
CA ALA A 179 13.67 -12.72 12.43
C ALA A 179 14.38 -12.19 11.16
N TRP A 180 15.63 -11.75 11.32
CA TRP A 180 16.45 -11.20 10.23
C TRP A 180 17.16 -12.30 9.44
N ALA A 181 17.26 -12.10 8.12
CA ALA A 181 17.92 -13.05 7.22
C ALA A 181 19.39 -12.64 7.02
N ALA A 182 20.28 -13.63 6.88
CA ALA A 182 21.71 -13.39 6.69
C ALA A 182 22.24 -14.17 5.48
N ASP A 183 22.94 -13.48 4.58
CA ASP A 183 23.71 -14.11 3.51
C ASP A 183 25.18 -14.25 3.93
N ASP A 184 25.80 -15.38 3.62
CA ASP A 184 27.20 -15.66 3.95
C ASP A 184 28.13 -15.22 2.82
N TRP A 185 28.92 -14.15 3.04
CA TRP A 185 29.88 -13.62 2.06
C TRP A 185 30.87 -14.65 1.49
N GLN A 186 31.17 -15.70 2.27
CA GLN A 186 32.12 -16.74 1.88
C GLN A 186 31.48 -17.89 1.09
N GLN A 187 30.15 -17.95 1.01
CA GLN A 187 29.40 -19.02 0.33
C GLN A 187 28.43 -18.47 -0.74
N PRO A 188 28.95 -18.01 -1.90
CA PRO A 188 28.10 -17.66 -3.04
C PRO A 188 27.36 -18.90 -3.58
N ALA A 189 26.25 -18.67 -4.29
CA ALA A 189 25.49 -19.75 -4.92
C ALA A 189 26.34 -20.58 -5.91
N PRO A 190 26.19 -21.92 -5.94
CA PRO A 190 26.96 -22.77 -6.85
C PRO A 190 26.62 -22.48 -8.32
N GLY A 191 27.63 -22.37 -9.17
CA GLY A 191 27.49 -22.20 -10.63
C GLY A 191 27.68 -20.77 -11.16
N THR A 192 28.00 -19.79 -10.30
CA THR A 192 28.20 -18.37 -10.70
C THR A 192 29.65 -17.90 -10.50
N VAL A 193 30.00 -16.79 -11.15
CA VAL A 193 31.29 -16.11 -10.93
C VAL A 193 31.25 -15.43 -9.55
N ARG A 194 32.11 -15.87 -8.63
CA ARG A 194 32.16 -15.44 -7.22
C ARG A 194 32.10 -13.92 -7.03
N GLU A 195 32.83 -13.17 -7.85
CA GLU A 195 32.89 -11.70 -7.77
C GLU A 195 31.55 -11.04 -8.14
N GLN A 196 30.87 -11.53 -9.17
CA GLN A 196 29.56 -11.02 -9.59
C GLN A 196 28.49 -11.34 -8.54
N GLU A 197 28.55 -12.54 -7.95
CA GLU A 197 27.61 -12.94 -6.91
C GLU A 197 27.83 -12.17 -5.60
N GLN A 198 29.08 -11.94 -5.21
CA GLN A 198 29.40 -11.10 -4.05
C GLN A 198 28.95 -9.64 -4.24
N ALA A 199 29.11 -9.08 -5.44
CA ALA A 199 28.56 -7.77 -5.78
C ALA A 199 27.02 -7.76 -5.69
N ARG A 200 26.35 -8.77 -6.23
CA ARG A 200 24.90 -8.96 -6.15
C ARG A 200 24.41 -9.05 -4.70
N MET A 201 25.06 -9.84 -3.86
CA MET A 201 24.72 -10.00 -2.44
C MET A 201 24.88 -8.68 -1.68
N LEU A 202 25.95 -7.92 -1.95
CA LEU A 202 26.18 -6.61 -1.35
C LEU A 202 25.14 -5.57 -1.78
N GLU A 203 24.68 -5.63 -3.04
CA GLU A 203 23.60 -4.79 -3.55
C GLU A 203 22.25 -5.14 -2.93
N GLN A 204 21.96 -6.42 -2.70
CA GLN A 204 20.70 -6.88 -2.14
C GLN A 204 20.61 -6.68 -0.61
N ALA A 205 21.75 -6.70 0.08
CA ALA A 205 21.81 -6.53 1.53
C ALA A 205 21.33 -5.14 1.97
N SER A 206 20.54 -5.11 3.04
CA SER A 206 20.11 -3.88 3.71
C SER A 206 21.22 -3.30 4.59
N ALA A 207 22.12 -4.14 5.09
CA ALA A 207 23.27 -3.78 5.91
C ALA A 207 24.38 -4.84 5.81
N VAL A 208 25.57 -4.52 6.33
CA VAL A 208 26.68 -5.49 6.47
C VAL A 208 26.99 -5.67 7.94
N LEU A 209 26.86 -6.91 8.44
CA LEU A 209 27.35 -7.30 9.76
C LEU A 209 28.80 -7.80 9.62
N ALA A 210 29.76 -6.99 10.07
CA ALA A 210 31.18 -7.30 9.94
C ALA A 210 31.76 -7.82 11.25
N LEU A 211 32.15 -9.10 11.27
CA LEU A 211 32.81 -9.74 12.41
C LEU A 211 34.33 -9.51 12.31
N LEU A 212 34.80 -8.43 12.93
CA LEU A 212 36.16 -7.92 12.75
C LEU A 212 37.21 -8.76 13.48
N SER A 213 38.24 -9.12 12.74
CA SER A 213 39.46 -9.77 13.24
C SER A 213 40.68 -9.32 12.43
N PRO A 214 41.91 -9.53 12.94
CA PRO A 214 43.13 -9.27 12.15
C PRO A 214 43.17 -10.08 10.84
N ALA A 215 42.61 -11.29 10.83
CA ALA A 215 42.55 -12.15 9.64
C ALA A 215 41.64 -11.56 8.56
N LEU A 216 40.43 -11.09 8.93
CA LEU A 216 39.52 -10.45 7.99
C LEU A 216 40.16 -9.21 7.36
N ILE A 217 40.85 -8.41 8.17
CA ILE A 217 41.52 -7.19 7.68
C ILE A 217 42.64 -7.54 6.70
N ALA A 218 43.41 -8.59 6.97
CA ALA A 218 44.45 -9.06 6.06
C ALA A 218 43.86 -9.55 4.73
N GLU A 219 42.79 -10.37 4.78
CA GLU A 219 42.08 -10.85 3.59
C GLU A 219 41.58 -9.68 2.73
N LEU A 220 40.92 -8.70 3.35
CA LEU A 220 40.39 -7.53 2.66
C LEU A 220 41.47 -6.62 2.07
N LYS A 221 42.65 -6.53 2.69
CA LYS A 221 43.80 -5.78 2.16
C LYS A 221 44.53 -6.53 1.04
N SER A 222 44.49 -7.87 1.05
CA SER A 222 45.08 -8.71 0.01
C SER A 222 44.20 -8.90 -1.23
N SER A 223 42.92 -8.54 -1.14
CA SER A 223 41.97 -8.61 -2.25
C SER A 223 42.35 -7.63 -3.36
N ALA A 224 42.23 -8.08 -4.62
CA ALA A 224 42.48 -7.26 -5.81
C ALA A 224 41.55 -6.04 -5.90
N GLN A 225 40.37 -6.13 -5.29
CA GLN A 225 39.42 -5.03 -5.16
C GLN A 225 39.21 -4.68 -3.68
N PRO A 226 39.29 -3.39 -3.30
CA PRO A 226 39.01 -2.98 -1.93
C PRO A 226 37.54 -3.22 -1.62
N PHE A 227 37.24 -3.90 -0.51
CA PHE A 227 35.87 -4.02 -0.05
C PHE A 227 35.31 -2.65 0.29
N GLN A 228 34.31 -2.23 -0.46
CA GLN A 228 33.59 -0.99 -0.25
C GLN A 228 32.10 -1.31 -0.19
N SER A 229 31.44 -0.94 0.90
CA SER A 229 30.00 -1.07 1.02
C SER A 229 29.35 0.31 1.05
N ARG A 230 28.34 0.51 0.20
CA ARG A 230 27.44 1.67 0.28
C ARG A 230 26.33 1.45 1.33
N ARG A 231 26.23 0.24 1.90
CA ARG A 231 25.26 -0.13 2.93
C ARG A 231 25.81 0.18 4.32
N PRO A 232 24.94 0.44 5.32
CA PRO A 232 25.40 0.61 6.69
C PRO A 232 26.17 -0.63 7.16
N ILE A 233 27.40 -0.40 7.64
CA ILE A 233 28.26 -1.45 8.19
C ILE A 233 28.12 -1.40 9.71
N VAL A 234 27.83 -2.55 10.32
CA VAL A 234 27.80 -2.73 11.77
C VAL A 234 28.97 -3.63 12.17
N PRO A 235 30.09 -3.05 12.63
CA PRO A 235 31.26 -3.83 13.00
C PRO A 235 31.17 -4.35 14.43
N LEU A 236 31.28 -5.67 14.61
CA LEU A 236 31.41 -6.33 15.91
C LEU A 236 32.84 -6.88 16.06
N ALA A 237 33.46 -6.72 17.24
CA ALA A 237 34.79 -7.26 17.49
C ALA A 237 34.75 -8.78 17.74
N LEU A 238 35.05 -9.58 16.71
CA LEU A 238 35.27 -11.02 16.87
C LEU A 238 36.58 -11.28 17.63
N ARG A 239 37.65 -10.58 17.23
CA ARG A 239 38.96 -10.54 17.92
C ARG A 239 39.43 -9.11 18.15
N ARG A 240 40.52 -8.97 18.92
CA ARG A 240 41.13 -7.66 19.17
C ARG A 240 41.69 -7.10 17.86
N VAL A 241 41.19 -5.93 17.50
CA VAL A 241 41.67 -5.13 16.36
C VAL A 241 42.10 -3.75 16.86
N THR A 242 43.19 -3.20 16.32
CA THR A 242 43.68 -1.85 16.63
C THR A 242 43.23 -0.82 15.59
N LYS A 243 43.18 0.46 15.96
CA LYS A 243 42.87 1.56 15.03
C LYS A 243 43.86 1.62 13.86
N GLU A 244 45.10 1.25 14.08
CA GLU A 244 46.14 1.20 13.05
C GLU A 244 45.88 0.11 12.01
N GLN A 245 45.43 -1.08 12.44
CA GLN A 245 45.05 -2.16 11.53
C GLN A 245 43.88 -1.77 10.63
N LEU A 246 42.91 -1.01 11.16
CA LEU A 246 41.73 -0.54 10.43
C LEU A 246 42.03 0.60 9.44
N ARG A 247 43.22 1.21 9.48
CA ARG A 247 43.60 2.26 8.52
C ARG A 247 43.50 1.72 7.10
N ASN A 248 42.97 2.57 6.22
CA ASN A 248 42.78 2.28 4.79
C ASN A 248 41.83 1.10 4.51
N THR A 249 40.88 0.84 5.40
CA THR A 249 39.77 -0.11 5.19
C THR A 249 38.42 0.60 5.27
N ALA A 250 37.35 -0.03 4.78
CA ALA A 250 35.97 0.48 4.90
C ALA A 250 35.48 0.65 6.35
N PHE A 251 36.22 0.11 7.33
CA PHE A 251 35.90 0.21 8.75
C PHE A 251 36.65 1.34 9.46
N SER A 252 37.53 2.07 8.76
CA SER A 252 38.27 3.19 9.33
C SER A 252 37.31 4.28 9.81
N GLY A 253 37.38 4.64 11.10
CA GLY A 253 36.50 5.65 11.71
C GLY A 253 35.13 5.13 12.17
N LEU A 254 34.80 3.85 11.95
CA LEU A 254 33.60 3.25 12.53
C LEU A 254 33.83 2.85 13.99
N GLU A 255 32.78 3.00 14.80
CA GLU A 255 32.74 2.50 16.17
C GLU A 255 32.54 0.98 16.13
N VAL A 256 33.57 0.23 16.53
CA VAL A 256 33.53 -1.23 16.63
C VAL A 256 32.93 -1.63 17.97
N PHE A 257 31.82 -2.35 17.94
CA PHE A 257 31.16 -2.83 19.14
C PHE A 257 32.07 -3.79 19.93
N ARG A 258 32.14 -3.53 21.24
CA ARG A 258 32.85 -4.28 22.27
C ARG A 258 31.99 -4.26 23.54
N ASP A 259 32.30 -5.14 24.49
CA ASP A 259 31.64 -5.13 25.79
C ASP A 259 31.97 -3.85 26.60
N GLN A 260 31.30 -3.65 27.74
CA GLN A 260 31.55 -2.49 28.62
C GLN A 260 33.02 -2.40 29.10
N GLY A 261 33.73 -3.53 29.16
CA GLY A 261 35.16 -3.64 29.46
C GLY A 261 36.09 -3.60 28.24
N GLN A 262 35.58 -3.25 27.05
CA GLN A 262 36.30 -3.21 25.77
C GLN A 262 36.80 -4.58 25.25
N SER A 263 36.29 -5.68 25.80
CA SER A 263 36.60 -7.05 25.38
C SER A 263 35.92 -7.41 24.05
N CYS A 264 36.63 -8.20 23.25
CA CYS A 264 36.08 -8.83 22.04
C CYS A 264 35.50 -10.22 22.35
N TRP A 265 34.71 -10.78 21.43
CA TRP A 265 34.05 -12.08 21.60
C TRP A 265 35.01 -13.19 22.05
N ASP A 266 36.19 -13.28 21.44
CA ASP A 266 37.18 -14.34 21.73
C ASP A 266 37.76 -14.29 23.16
N GLN A 267 37.62 -13.15 23.85
CA GLN A 267 38.13 -12.94 25.21
C GLN A 267 37.10 -13.26 26.30
N ILE A 268 35.82 -13.46 25.93
CA ILE A 268 34.71 -13.60 26.87
C ILE A 268 34.40 -15.08 27.12
N ARG A 269 34.26 -15.45 28.39
CA ARG A 269 34.09 -16.84 28.87
C ARG A 269 32.95 -16.91 29.89
N GLY A 270 32.22 -18.02 29.90
CA GLY A 270 31.19 -18.29 30.91
C GLY A 270 29.95 -17.39 30.79
N ALA A 271 29.35 -17.03 31.93
CA ALA A 271 28.07 -16.31 32.00
C ALA A 271 28.06 -14.93 31.31
N THR A 272 29.23 -14.29 31.15
CA THR A 272 29.37 -13.00 30.47
C THR A 272 29.14 -13.07 28.96
N ARG A 273 29.16 -14.27 28.35
CA ARG A 273 28.84 -14.45 26.92
C ARG A 273 27.38 -14.12 26.61
N ALA A 274 26.44 -14.52 27.45
CA ALA A 274 25.02 -14.24 27.23
C ALA A 274 24.74 -12.74 27.28
N GLN A 275 25.36 -12.03 28.24
CA GLN A 275 25.25 -10.58 28.32
C GLN A 275 25.84 -9.90 27.08
N TRP A 276 27.01 -10.36 26.62
CA TRP A 276 27.63 -9.83 25.41
C TRP A 276 26.73 -9.96 24.19
N ILE A 277 26.11 -11.13 24.00
CA ILE A 277 25.19 -11.40 22.89
C ILE A 277 23.95 -10.49 22.98
N SER A 278 23.41 -10.29 24.18
CA SER A 278 22.28 -9.38 24.40
C SER A 278 22.64 -7.94 24.03
N ASP A 279 23.77 -7.43 24.53
CA ASP A 279 24.25 -6.08 24.25
C ASP A 279 24.58 -5.89 22.76
N ALA A 280 25.17 -6.90 22.12
CA ALA A 280 25.49 -6.90 20.69
C ALA A 280 24.22 -6.90 19.83
N ALA A 281 23.20 -7.68 20.20
CA ALA A 281 21.91 -7.71 19.52
C ALA A 281 21.20 -6.35 19.64
N GLN A 282 21.21 -5.73 20.83
CA GLN A 282 20.67 -4.39 21.02
C GLN A 282 21.43 -3.33 20.22
N HIS A 283 22.77 -3.41 20.15
CA HIS A 283 23.59 -2.52 19.32
C HIS A 283 23.22 -2.66 17.84
N LEU A 284 23.04 -3.89 17.36
CA LEU A 284 22.62 -4.16 15.99
C LEU A 284 21.22 -3.58 15.71
N ILE A 285 20.26 -3.79 16.61
CA ILE A 285 18.93 -3.15 16.54
C ILE A 285 19.04 -1.64 16.48
N GLN A 286 19.79 -1.01 17.38
CA GLN A 286 19.93 0.44 17.41
C GLN A 286 20.56 1.01 16.13
N ARG A 287 21.51 0.29 15.53
CA ARG A 287 22.19 0.73 14.30
C ARG A 287 21.33 0.50 13.06
N LEU A 288 20.58 -0.59 13.02
CA LEU A 288 19.75 -0.94 11.88
C LEU A 288 18.40 -0.20 11.93
N GLU A 289 17.77 -0.02 13.10
CA GLU A 289 16.47 0.64 13.24
C GLU A 289 16.50 2.17 13.25
N ARG A 290 17.68 2.81 13.18
CA ARG A 290 17.75 4.25 12.97
C ARG A 290 17.16 4.63 11.59
N PRO A 291 16.25 5.62 11.50
CA PRO A 291 15.89 6.20 10.22
C PRO A 291 17.12 6.87 9.62
N GLU A 292 17.56 6.45 8.42
CA GLU A 292 18.68 7.08 7.71
C GLU A 292 18.45 8.59 7.60
N ARG A 293 19.48 9.41 7.86
CA ARG A 293 19.44 10.85 7.60
C ARG A 293 19.31 11.08 6.10
N ALA A 294 18.35 11.93 5.70
CA ALA A 294 18.00 12.22 4.31
C ALA A 294 19.21 12.62 3.43
N ASP A 295 20.20 13.32 4.01
CA ASP A 295 21.35 13.85 3.27
C ASP A 295 22.30 12.77 2.72
N THR A 296 22.41 11.62 3.40
CA THR A 296 23.33 10.54 2.96
C THR A 296 22.71 9.70 1.83
N ARG A 297 21.38 9.73 1.69
CA ARG A 297 20.62 9.03 0.65
C ARG A 297 20.72 9.76 -0.69
N LEU A 298 20.65 11.09 -0.66
CA LEU A 298 20.68 11.97 -1.82
C LEU A 298 22.05 11.93 -2.54
N HIS A 299 23.15 12.00 -1.78
CA HIS A 299 24.51 11.95 -2.33
C HIS A 299 24.84 10.58 -2.99
N ARG A 300 24.13 9.51 -2.59
CA ARG A 300 24.36 8.13 -3.05
C ARG A 300 23.60 7.81 -4.34
N LEU A 301 22.44 8.45 -4.55
CA LEU A 301 21.64 8.38 -5.79
C LEU A 301 22.31 9.12 -6.96
N MET A 302 23.04 10.20 -6.69
CA MET A 302 23.68 11.03 -7.72
C MET A 302 24.96 10.41 -8.33
N GLN A 303 25.45 9.26 -7.84
CA GLN A 303 26.71 8.64 -8.29
C GLN A 303 26.58 7.15 -8.67
N GLN A 304 25.47 6.73 -9.30
CA GLN A 304 25.44 5.44 -10.00
C GLN A 304 25.69 5.61 -11.52
N PRO A 305 26.46 4.71 -12.16
CA PRO A 305 26.66 4.74 -13.60
C PRO A 305 25.36 4.36 -14.32
N GLN A 306 25.01 5.14 -15.34
CA GLN A 306 23.87 4.90 -16.23
C GLN A 306 24.00 3.50 -16.88
N TRP A 307 23.11 2.57 -16.54
CA TRP A 307 23.06 1.26 -17.21
C TRP A 307 22.50 1.43 -18.63
N ARG A 308 23.23 0.87 -19.61
CA ARG A 308 22.91 0.94 -21.04
C ARG A 308 21.75 0.00 -21.38
N ALA A 309 20.83 0.51 -22.20
CA ALA A 309 19.58 -0.13 -22.62
C ALA A 309 19.74 -1.34 -23.58
N GLN A 310 20.82 -2.11 -23.51
CA GLN A 310 21.15 -3.14 -24.51
C GLN A 310 20.93 -4.60 -24.07
N ASP A 311 20.53 -4.87 -22.82
CA ASP A 311 20.31 -6.25 -22.35
C ASP A 311 18.84 -6.70 -22.40
N CYS A 312 17.98 -5.97 -23.13
CA CYS A 312 16.59 -6.35 -23.39
C CYS A 312 16.37 -6.54 -24.89
N ASP A 313 16.71 -7.73 -25.42
CA ASP A 313 16.27 -8.16 -26.74
C ASP A 313 14.93 -8.93 -26.61
N PRO A 314 13.80 -8.42 -27.15
CA PRO A 314 12.49 -9.06 -27.04
C PRO A 314 12.28 -10.28 -27.96
N GLN A 315 13.26 -10.72 -28.76
CA GLN A 315 13.00 -11.66 -29.88
C GLN A 315 13.57 -13.09 -29.75
N HIS A 316 14.06 -13.53 -28.58
CA HIS A 316 14.60 -14.90 -28.41
C HIS A 316 13.99 -15.69 -27.23
N PHE A 317 12.67 -15.68 -27.07
CA PHE A 317 11.96 -16.71 -26.30
C PHE A 317 11.40 -17.77 -27.25
N VAL A 318 12.19 -18.80 -27.51
CA VAL A 318 11.69 -20.08 -28.07
C VAL A 318 11.47 -21.00 -26.87
N ASP A 319 10.23 -21.45 -26.68
CA ASP A 319 9.91 -22.51 -25.73
C ASP A 319 10.80 -23.74 -26.01
N PRO A 320 11.58 -24.25 -25.05
CA PRO A 320 12.22 -25.53 -25.25
C PRO A 320 11.12 -26.60 -25.32
N PRO A 321 11.13 -27.50 -26.32
CA PRO A 321 10.15 -28.57 -26.42
C PRO A 321 10.28 -29.48 -25.21
N MET A 322 9.14 -29.81 -24.59
CA MET A 322 9.03 -30.85 -23.58
C MET A 322 9.49 -32.19 -24.18
N ASP A 323 10.66 -32.67 -23.79
CA ASP A 323 11.10 -34.05 -24.01
C ASP A 323 11.06 -34.81 -22.69
N ASP A 324 10.14 -35.77 -22.60
CA ASP A 324 9.77 -36.57 -21.43
C ASP A 324 10.84 -37.64 -21.04
N ARG A 325 12.12 -37.44 -21.38
CA ARG A 325 13.18 -38.43 -21.14
C ARG A 325 14.54 -37.84 -20.76
N ALA A 326 14.68 -37.40 -19.52
CA ALA A 326 15.99 -37.29 -18.87
C ALA A 326 15.91 -37.70 -17.38
N PRO A 327 16.83 -38.52 -16.86
CA PRO A 327 16.75 -39.07 -15.51
C PRO A 327 17.15 -38.02 -14.45
N GLU A 328 16.46 -38.05 -13.31
CA GLU A 328 16.78 -37.24 -12.13
C GLU A 328 18.21 -37.50 -11.62
N PRO A 329 19.02 -36.45 -11.35
CA PRO A 329 20.19 -36.61 -10.51
C PRO A 329 19.76 -36.58 -9.04
N ALA A 330 19.80 -37.76 -8.43
CA ALA A 330 19.74 -37.94 -7.00
C ALA A 330 20.89 -37.20 -6.28
N SER A 331 20.59 -36.76 -5.06
CA SER A 331 21.50 -36.34 -3.99
C SER A 331 21.94 -34.86 -3.92
N HIS A 332 21.05 -34.01 -3.39
CA HIS A 332 21.49 -32.93 -2.50
C HIS A 332 20.70 -32.93 -1.18
N ARG A 333 21.50 -32.95 -0.11
CA ARG A 333 21.15 -33.12 1.29
C ARG A 333 20.41 -31.87 1.79
N ARG A 334 19.29 -32.11 2.48
CA ARG A 334 18.35 -31.13 3.07
C ARG A 334 19.08 -29.95 3.75
N GLN A 335 19.09 -28.79 3.10
CA GLN A 335 19.05 -27.53 3.83
C GLN A 335 17.62 -27.35 4.31
N ALA A 336 17.43 -27.10 5.61
CA ALA A 336 16.14 -26.78 6.18
C ALA A 336 15.65 -25.47 5.55
N ALA A 337 14.89 -25.58 4.47
CA ALA A 337 13.94 -24.55 4.09
C ALA A 337 13.11 -24.29 5.34
N ALA A 338 13.17 -23.07 5.88
CA ALA A 338 12.21 -22.62 6.87
C ALA A 338 10.82 -23.01 6.36
N ASP A 339 10.05 -23.71 7.18
CA ASP A 339 8.73 -24.16 6.79
C ASP A 339 7.96 -23.00 6.15
N PRO A 340 7.32 -23.20 4.97
CA PRO A 340 6.47 -22.17 4.41
C PRO A 340 5.45 -21.78 5.49
N PRO A 341 5.21 -20.47 5.74
CA PRO A 341 4.27 -20.03 6.75
C PRO A 341 2.95 -20.78 6.56
N GLU A 342 2.39 -21.30 7.66
CA GLU A 342 1.13 -22.06 7.60
C GLU A 342 0.10 -21.26 6.79
N PRO A 343 -0.56 -21.87 5.79
CA PRO A 343 -1.53 -21.17 4.97
C PRO A 343 -2.69 -20.71 5.85
N LYS A 344 -2.74 -19.41 6.12
CA LYS A 344 -3.87 -18.77 6.79
C LYS A 344 -5.02 -18.65 5.78
N THR A 345 -6.24 -18.49 6.28
CA THR A 345 -7.41 -18.22 5.42
C THR A 345 -7.45 -16.73 5.09
N ALA A 346 -7.47 -16.38 3.80
CA ALA A 346 -7.26 -15.00 3.34
C ALA A 346 -8.35 -14.02 3.76
N LEU A 347 -9.60 -14.46 3.73
CA LEU A 347 -10.74 -13.62 4.01
C LEU A 347 -10.82 -13.22 5.50
N PRO A 348 -10.74 -14.13 6.49
CA PRO A 348 -10.65 -13.75 7.90
C PRO A 348 -9.51 -12.79 8.22
N PHE A 349 -8.33 -13.02 7.67
CA PHE A 349 -7.17 -12.16 7.89
C PHE A 349 -7.38 -10.74 7.37
N LEU A 350 -7.91 -10.59 6.16
CA LEU A 350 -8.24 -9.28 5.59
C LEU A 350 -9.33 -8.58 6.41
N LEU A 351 -10.34 -9.31 6.89
CA LEU A 351 -11.37 -8.74 7.77
C LEU A 351 -10.78 -8.24 9.09
N ASP A 352 -9.82 -8.95 9.67
CA ASP A 352 -9.14 -8.50 10.90
C ASP A 352 -8.25 -7.28 10.66
N TRP A 353 -7.53 -7.23 9.54
CA TRP A 353 -6.79 -6.03 9.11
C TRP A 353 -7.72 -4.82 8.93
N LEU A 354 -8.91 -5.01 8.34
CA LEU A 354 -9.88 -3.94 8.15
C LEU A 354 -10.50 -3.45 9.46
N ARG A 355 -10.54 -4.28 10.50
CA ARG A 355 -11.00 -3.90 11.84
C ARG A 355 -9.95 -3.12 12.63
N ASP A 356 -8.67 -3.27 12.32
CA ASP A 356 -7.59 -2.60 13.03
C ASP A 356 -7.54 -1.10 12.66
N PRO A 357 -7.90 -0.18 13.59
CA PRO A 357 -7.84 1.25 13.34
C PRO A 357 -6.42 1.81 13.29
N ALA A 358 -5.40 1.06 13.74
CA ALA A 358 -3.99 1.43 13.67
C ALA A 358 -3.28 0.84 12.44
N GLY A 359 -3.86 -0.19 11.80
CA GLY A 359 -3.28 -0.90 10.67
C GLY A 359 -2.96 -0.04 9.45
N ASP A 360 -2.18 -0.63 8.53
CA ASP A 360 -1.74 0.01 7.28
C ASP A 360 -2.91 0.47 6.42
N CYS A 361 -2.76 1.60 5.74
CA CYS A 361 -3.79 2.09 4.82
C CYS A 361 -3.82 1.32 3.51
N PHE A 362 -2.67 0.84 3.06
CA PHE A 362 -2.54 0.18 1.78
C PHE A 362 -2.26 -1.30 1.95
N CYS A 363 -2.79 -2.11 1.04
CA CYS A 363 -2.54 -3.53 0.95
C CYS A 363 -2.30 -3.90 -0.51
N ALA A 364 -1.30 -4.72 -0.78
CA ALA A 364 -0.97 -5.20 -2.10
C ALA A 364 -1.01 -6.74 -2.14
N ILE A 365 -1.81 -7.30 -3.06
CA ILE A 365 -2.05 -8.74 -3.18
C ILE A 365 -1.39 -9.27 -4.47
N PHE A 366 -0.46 -10.21 -4.31
CA PHE A 366 0.30 -10.84 -5.39
C PHE A 366 -0.08 -12.31 -5.59
N GLY A 367 0.21 -12.82 -6.77
CA GLY A 367 -0.01 -14.22 -7.17
C GLY A 367 0.07 -14.35 -8.69
N GLU A 368 0.43 -15.49 -9.23
CA GLU A 368 0.31 -15.77 -10.67
C GLU A 368 -1.15 -15.70 -11.18
N LEU A 369 -1.29 -15.79 -12.50
CA LEU A 369 -2.58 -15.95 -13.15
C LEU A 369 -3.29 -17.19 -12.60
N GLY A 370 -4.60 -17.08 -12.35
CA GLY A 370 -5.40 -18.20 -11.84
C GLY A 370 -5.22 -18.50 -10.34
N MET A 371 -4.33 -17.80 -9.62
CA MET A 371 -4.18 -17.96 -8.16
C MET A 371 -5.30 -17.30 -7.34
N GLY A 372 -6.31 -16.76 -8.00
CA GLY A 372 -7.56 -16.39 -7.35
C GLY A 372 -7.61 -15.02 -6.65
N LYS A 373 -6.64 -14.13 -6.88
CA LYS A 373 -6.64 -12.73 -6.42
C LYS A 373 -7.98 -12.02 -6.68
N THR A 374 -8.46 -12.07 -7.92
CA THR A 374 -9.76 -11.52 -8.33
C THR A 374 -10.91 -12.11 -7.50
N MET A 375 -10.95 -13.44 -7.36
CA MET A 375 -11.99 -14.11 -6.55
C MET A 375 -11.93 -13.64 -5.10
N LEU A 376 -10.75 -13.55 -4.50
CA LEU A 376 -10.56 -13.06 -3.13
C LEU A 376 -11.12 -11.64 -2.95
N CYS A 377 -10.79 -10.71 -3.86
CA CYS A 377 -11.29 -9.33 -3.82
C CYS A 377 -12.81 -9.24 -4.00
N GLN A 378 -13.36 -10.00 -4.95
CA GLN A 378 -14.79 -10.08 -5.17
C GLN A 378 -15.52 -10.65 -3.94
N ARG A 379 -14.99 -11.73 -3.37
CA ARG A 379 -15.54 -12.36 -2.16
C ARG A 379 -15.46 -11.44 -0.95
N LEU A 380 -14.33 -10.76 -0.73
CA LEU A 380 -14.18 -9.78 0.33
C LEU A 380 -15.26 -8.69 0.22
N THR A 381 -15.52 -8.23 -1.01
CA THR A 381 -16.56 -7.23 -1.28
C THR A 381 -17.95 -7.75 -0.92
N VAL A 382 -18.31 -8.95 -1.39
CA VAL A 382 -19.61 -9.58 -1.07
C VAL A 382 -19.77 -9.81 0.44
N GLU A 383 -18.74 -10.31 1.10
CA GLU A 383 -18.79 -10.60 2.54
C GLU A 383 -18.90 -9.32 3.37
N LEU A 384 -18.16 -8.26 3.02
CA LEU A 384 -18.29 -6.96 3.68
C LEU A 384 -19.70 -6.37 3.55
N LEU A 385 -20.30 -6.44 2.36
CA LEU A 385 -21.69 -5.99 2.14
C LEU A 385 -22.68 -6.82 2.94
N ARG A 386 -22.51 -8.14 2.98
CA ARG A 386 -23.34 -9.07 3.76
C ARG A 386 -23.25 -8.78 5.26
N LEU A 387 -22.04 -8.60 5.80
CA LEU A 387 -21.80 -8.31 7.21
C LEU A 387 -22.41 -6.95 7.59
N ARG A 388 -22.22 -5.92 6.75
CA ARG A 388 -22.84 -4.59 6.96
C ARG A 388 -24.37 -4.65 6.92
N ALA A 389 -24.97 -5.43 6.03
CA ALA A 389 -26.43 -5.56 5.94
C ALA A 389 -27.06 -6.24 7.16
N LYS A 390 -26.30 -7.11 7.86
CA LYS A 390 -26.74 -7.78 9.09
C LYS A 390 -26.62 -6.91 10.34
N ASP A 391 -25.67 -5.98 10.34
CA ASP A 391 -25.28 -5.20 11.52
C ASP A 391 -25.95 -3.80 11.56
N GLN A 392 -27.25 -3.74 11.24
CA GLN A 392 -28.03 -2.51 10.97
C GLN A 392 -28.09 -1.49 12.14
N GLY A 393 -27.47 -1.79 13.29
CA GLY A 393 -27.39 -0.91 14.46
C GLY A 393 -25.99 -0.36 14.76
N ALA A 394 -24.93 -0.92 14.17
CA ALA A 394 -23.57 -0.44 14.31
C ALA A 394 -23.07 0.12 12.97
N ALA A 395 -23.45 1.35 12.67
CA ALA A 395 -22.55 2.15 11.83
C ALA A 395 -21.17 2.12 12.50
N ALA A 396 -20.15 1.61 11.81
CA ALA A 396 -18.72 1.73 12.13
C ALA A 396 -17.99 0.58 12.87
N ALA A 397 -17.90 -0.59 12.25
CA ALA A 397 -16.72 -1.46 12.45
C ALA A 397 -16.02 -1.85 11.14
N LEU A 398 -16.77 -2.17 10.08
CA LEU A 398 -16.21 -2.60 8.79
C LEU A 398 -16.46 -1.59 7.68
N PRO A 399 -15.47 -1.37 6.78
CA PRO A 399 -15.56 -0.37 5.70
C PRO A 399 -16.62 -0.76 4.67
N LEU A 400 -17.27 0.23 4.04
CA LEU A 400 -18.03 0.01 2.81
C LEU A 400 -17.03 -0.23 1.66
N PRO A 401 -17.06 -1.39 0.97
CA PRO A 401 -16.15 -1.67 -0.12
C PRO A 401 -16.60 -1.03 -1.44
N LEU A 402 -15.65 -0.79 -2.34
CA LEU A 402 -15.85 -0.49 -3.75
C LEU A 402 -14.86 -1.30 -4.57
N TYR A 403 -15.36 -2.24 -5.37
CA TYR A 403 -14.56 -3.09 -6.25
C TYR A 403 -14.46 -2.47 -7.65
N LEU A 404 -13.24 -2.21 -8.11
CA LEU A 404 -12.95 -1.66 -9.44
C LEU A 404 -12.03 -2.60 -10.20
N ASP A 405 -12.47 -3.04 -11.37
CA ASP A 405 -11.72 -3.93 -12.25
C ASP A 405 -10.89 -3.12 -13.25
N LEU A 406 -9.58 -3.06 -13.04
CA LEU A 406 -8.66 -2.28 -13.89
C LEU A 406 -8.56 -2.83 -15.31
N ARG A 407 -8.95 -4.08 -15.57
CA ARG A 407 -8.95 -4.65 -16.93
C ARG A 407 -9.80 -3.83 -17.90
N ALA A 408 -10.86 -3.18 -17.39
CA ALA A 408 -11.71 -2.31 -18.19
C ALA A 408 -10.96 -1.11 -18.80
N ILE A 409 -9.81 -0.70 -18.24
CA ILE A 409 -8.99 0.39 -18.77
C ILE A 409 -8.41 0.01 -20.14
N HIS A 410 -8.29 -1.27 -20.48
CA HIS A 410 -7.82 -1.69 -21.80
C HIS A 410 -8.63 -1.17 -22.96
N ASP A 411 -9.93 -1.02 -22.74
CA ASP A 411 -10.87 -0.57 -23.76
C ASP A 411 -11.07 0.95 -23.69
N MET A 412 -10.36 1.64 -22.80
CA MET A 412 -10.41 3.09 -22.69
C MET A 412 -9.70 3.71 -23.89
N ASP A 413 -10.44 4.51 -24.66
CA ASP A 413 -9.91 5.33 -25.73
C ASP A 413 -9.13 6.51 -25.13
N TRP A 414 -7.85 6.27 -24.82
CA TRP A 414 -6.95 7.25 -24.22
C TRP A 414 -5.56 7.18 -24.84
N ASP A 415 -5.02 8.35 -25.17
CA ASP A 415 -3.66 8.48 -25.67
C ASP A 415 -2.64 8.46 -24.51
N TRP A 416 -2.06 7.30 -24.26
CA TRP A 416 -1.07 7.09 -23.20
C TRP A 416 0.24 7.85 -23.45
N GLU A 417 0.53 8.27 -24.69
CA GLU A 417 1.71 9.11 -25.00
C GLU A 417 1.59 10.50 -24.37
N GLN A 418 0.36 10.99 -24.16
CA GLN A 418 0.09 12.26 -23.47
C GLN A 418 0.18 12.14 -21.94
N GLY A 419 0.37 10.92 -21.42
CA GLY A 419 0.46 10.60 -20.00
C GLY A 419 -0.72 9.76 -19.50
N ALA A 420 -0.69 9.41 -18.21
CA ALA A 420 -1.78 8.64 -17.60
C ALA A 420 -3.04 9.51 -17.45
N PRO A 421 -4.24 8.93 -17.63
CA PRO A 421 -5.50 9.63 -17.37
C PRO A 421 -5.59 10.07 -15.90
N SER A 422 -6.31 11.16 -15.64
CA SER A 422 -6.56 11.61 -14.27
C SER A 422 -7.38 10.58 -13.48
N LEU A 423 -7.27 10.59 -12.15
CA LEU A 423 -8.08 9.69 -11.31
C LEU A 423 -9.57 9.80 -11.60
N ASP A 424 -10.09 11.03 -11.75
CA ASP A 424 -11.51 11.26 -12.03
C ASP A 424 -11.92 10.66 -13.39
N ALA A 425 -11.10 10.81 -14.43
CA ALA A 425 -11.36 10.20 -15.74
C ALA A 425 -11.33 8.67 -15.66
N MET A 426 -10.34 8.09 -14.98
CA MET A 426 -10.25 6.64 -14.76
C MET A 426 -11.44 6.11 -13.99
N LEU A 427 -11.82 6.75 -12.88
CA LEU A 427 -12.96 6.33 -12.08
C LEU A 427 -14.25 6.37 -12.91
N ARG A 428 -14.51 7.44 -13.66
CA ARG A 428 -15.68 7.50 -14.56
C ARG A 428 -15.68 6.33 -15.53
N TRP A 429 -14.55 6.06 -16.17
CA TRP A 429 -14.44 4.95 -17.10
C TRP A 429 -14.74 3.61 -16.42
N LEU A 430 -14.05 3.29 -15.32
CA LEU A 430 -14.20 2.04 -14.57
C LEU A 430 -15.63 1.80 -14.04
N ILE A 431 -16.31 2.89 -13.66
CA ILE A 431 -17.68 2.82 -13.17
C ILE A 431 -18.65 2.50 -14.32
N HIS A 432 -18.45 3.08 -15.49
CA HIS A 432 -19.35 2.87 -16.63
C HIS A 432 -19.05 1.59 -17.41
N ALA A 433 -17.77 1.19 -17.48
CA ALA A 433 -17.33 0.04 -18.27
C ALA A 433 -17.98 -1.25 -17.76
N GLY A 434 -18.95 -1.80 -18.49
CA GLY A 434 -19.67 -3.03 -18.11
C GLY A 434 -20.60 -2.86 -16.91
N TYR A 435 -21.08 -1.65 -16.60
CA TYR A 435 -22.12 -1.44 -15.58
C TYR A 435 -23.50 -1.52 -16.22
N GLN A 436 -24.31 -2.46 -15.74
CA GLN A 436 -25.73 -2.54 -16.04
C GLN A 436 -26.50 -2.09 -14.78
N PRO A 437 -27.19 -0.94 -14.80
CA PRO A 437 -27.86 -0.44 -13.62
C PRO A 437 -28.97 -1.39 -13.18
N LEU A 438 -28.89 -1.84 -11.93
CA LEU A 438 -30.02 -2.43 -11.22
C LEU A 438 -30.95 -1.27 -10.85
N GLU A 439 -32.20 -1.28 -11.35
CA GLU A 439 -33.28 -0.39 -10.91
C GLU A 439 -33.09 1.13 -11.13
N GLY A 440 -32.59 1.56 -12.30
CA GLY A 440 -32.61 2.98 -12.67
C GLY A 440 -31.83 3.93 -11.76
N GLN A 441 -31.04 3.39 -10.82
CA GLN A 441 -30.17 4.18 -9.96
C GLN A 441 -28.93 4.61 -10.75
N PRO A 442 -28.56 5.91 -10.70
CA PRO A 442 -27.36 6.37 -11.37
C PRO A 442 -26.12 5.75 -10.71
N PRO A 443 -25.05 5.51 -11.48
CA PRO A 443 -23.80 5.01 -10.93
C PRO A 443 -23.19 6.00 -9.92
N PRO A 444 -22.29 5.53 -9.03
CA PRO A 444 -21.55 6.42 -8.15
C PRO A 444 -20.68 7.39 -8.96
N GLU A 445 -20.51 8.61 -8.46
CA GLU A 445 -19.61 9.61 -9.05
C GLU A 445 -18.20 9.52 -8.44
N PRO A 446 -17.14 9.89 -9.18
CA PRO A 446 -15.75 9.89 -8.66
C PRO A 446 -15.55 10.65 -7.35
N ALA A 447 -16.30 11.75 -7.16
CA ALA A 447 -16.23 12.53 -5.94
C ALA A 447 -16.83 11.79 -4.73
N GLN A 448 -17.90 11.00 -4.94
CA GLN A 448 -18.47 10.13 -3.91
C GLN A 448 -17.46 9.04 -3.52
N ILE A 449 -16.73 8.49 -4.49
CA ILE A 449 -15.71 7.46 -4.28
C ILE A 449 -14.48 8.03 -3.54
N SER A 450 -14.04 9.24 -3.92
CA SER A 450 -12.96 9.92 -3.21
C SER A 450 -13.35 10.23 -1.76
N ARG A 451 -14.59 10.67 -1.52
CA ARG A 451 -15.11 10.90 -0.17
C ARG A 451 -15.20 9.61 0.65
N LEU A 452 -15.64 8.53 0.03
CA LEU A 452 -15.68 7.19 0.62
C LEU A 452 -14.29 6.82 1.18
N ALA A 453 -13.27 6.90 0.32
CA ALA A 453 -11.90 6.53 0.68
C ALA A 453 -11.25 7.49 1.68
N GLN A 454 -11.48 8.80 1.54
CA GLN A 454 -10.71 9.81 2.27
C GLN A 454 -11.34 10.23 3.61
N ARG A 455 -12.66 10.09 3.76
CA ARG A 455 -13.40 10.67 4.90
C ARG A 455 -14.43 9.75 5.55
N GLN A 456 -14.88 8.69 4.88
CA GLN A 456 -15.93 7.78 5.38
C GLN A 456 -15.40 6.40 5.80
N GLY A 457 -14.08 6.20 5.77
CA GLY A 457 -13.44 4.96 6.19
C GLY A 457 -13.72 3.79 5.25
N GLY A 458 -14.04 4.04 3.98
CA GLY A 458 -14.33 2.99 3.01
C GLY A 458 -13.09 2.25 2.51
N LEU A 459 -13.32 1.15 1.81
CA LEU A 459 -12.28 0.33 1.19
C LEU A 459 -12.42 0.45 -0.33
N VAL A 460 -11.38 0.93 -1.01
CA VAL A 460 -11.31 0.87 -2.49
C VAL A 460 -10.40 -0.27 -2.90
N ILE A 461 -10.84 -1.07 -3.87
CA ILE A 461 -10.09 -2.21 -4.40
C ILE A 461 -9.86 -1.99 -5.89
N PHE A 462 -8.61 -1.89 -6.30
CA PHE A 462 -8.19 -1.92 -7.69
C PHE A 462 -7.66 -3.32 -8.03
N ASP A 463 -8.44 -4.10 -8.80
CA ASP A 463 -8.08 -5.46 -9.21
C ASP A 463 -7.48 -5.48 -10.62
N GLY A 464 -6.35 -6.17 -10.81
CA GLY A 464 -5.75 -6.40 -12.13
C GLY A 464 -4.78 -5.31 -12.58
N LEU A 465 -3.90 -4.83 -11.70
CA LEU A 465 -2.94 -3.78 -12.03
C LEU A 465 -1.95 -4.19 -13.15
N ASP A 466 -1.52 -5.45 -13.16
CA ASP A 466 -0.61 -5.99 -14.20
C ASP A 466 -1.19 -5.81 -15.59
N GLU A 467 -2.48 -6.03 -15.75
CA GLU A 467 -3.13 -6.03 -17.06
C GLU A 467 -2.88 -4.69 -17.75
N VAL A 468 -3.12 -3.56 -17.06
CA VAL A 468 -2.85 -2.21 -17.58
C VAL A 468 -1.35 -1.95 -17.74
N MET A 469 -0.55 -2.26 -16.72
CA MET A 469 0.88 -1.93 -16.69
C MET A 469 1.68 -2.59 -17.82
N ASN A 470 1.26 -3.75 -18.32
CA ASN A 470 1.97 -4.50 -19.35
C ASN A 470 2.07 -3.78 -20.69
N ARG A 471 1.25 -2.75 -20.92
CA ARG A 471 1.23 -1.96 -22.15
C ARG A 471 1.89 -0.59 -22.00
N LEU A 472 2.39 -0.28 -20.81
CA LEU A 472 2.88 1.03 -20.45
C LEU A 472 4.40 1.04 -20.33
N THR A 473 5.01 2.15 -20.76
CA THR A 473 6.41 2.45 -20.45
C THR A 473 6.59 2.64 -18.93
N PRO A 474 7.82 2.50 -18.39
CA PRO A 474 8.08 2.71 -16.97
C PRO A 474 7.61 4.08 -16.45
N GLU A 475 7.68 5.13 -17.27
CA GLU A 475 7.23 6.47 -16.90
C GLU A 475 5.69 6.58 -16.88
N GLN A 476 5.00 5.98 -17.87
CA GLN A 476 3.53 5.89 -17.87
C GLN A 476 3.02 5.07 -16.66
N CYS A 477 3.67 3.95 -16.34
CA CYS A 477 3.39 3.15 -15.14
C CYS A 477 3.47 4.00 -13.86
N ARG A 478 4.51 4.82 -13.71
CA ARG A 478 4.66 5.72 -12.55
C ARG A 478 3.50 6.71 -12.45
N ARG A 479 3.15 7.36 -13.55
CA ARG A 479 2.04 8.33 -13.59
C ARG A 479 0.70 7.67 -13.30
N PHE A 480 0.49 6.47 -13.81
CA PHE A 480 -0.71 5.68 -13.55
C PHE A 480 -0.83 5.32 -12.07
N LEU A 481 0.22 4.77 -11.45
CA LEU A 481 0.23 4.48 -10.01
C LEU A 481 0.01 5.72 -9.14
N ARG A 482 0.63 6.86 -9.50
CA ARG A 482 0.40 8.15 -8.85
C ARG A 482 -1.08 8.54 -8.89
N ALA A 483 -1.69 8.46 -10.07
CA ALA A 483 -3.11 8.78 -10.23
C ALA A 483 -3.99 7.84 -9.39
N LEU A 484 -3.66 6.54 -9.29
CA LEU A 484 -4.38 5.64 -8.39
C LEU A 484 -4.23 6.03 -6.91
N TRP A 485 -3.06 6.48 -6.45
CA TRP A 485 -2.87 6.93 -5.06
C TRP A 485 -3.59 8.24 -4.72
N GLU A 486 -3.99 9.04 -5.71
CA GLU A 486 -4.84 10.22 -5.48
C GLU A 486 -6.18 9.86 -4.84
N ILE A 487 -6.59 8.58 -4.88
CA ILE A 487 -7.80 8.12 -4.20
C ILE A 487 -7.65 8.25 -2.69
N LEU A 488 -6.46 7.98 -2.17
CA LEU A 488 -6.13 7.97 -0.75
C LEU A 488 -4.74 8.59 -0.53
N PRO A 489 -4.62 9.91 -0.73
CA PRO A 489 -3.33 10.57 -0.82
C PRO A 489 -2.57 10.53 0.52
N PRO A 490 -1.23 10.39 0.51
CA PRO A 490 -0.44 10.14 1.72
C PRO A 490 -0.61 11.16 2.84
N ARG A 491 -0.84 12.43 2.47
CA ARG A 491 -1.11 13.52 3.41
C ARG A 491 -2.24 13.24 4.41
N LEU A 492 -3.15 12.31 4.11
CA LEU A 492 -4.27 11.96 4.98
C LEU A 492 -3.90 10.94 6.07
N TRP A 493 -2.90 10.10 5.81
CA TRP A 493 -2.56 8.97 6.67
C TRP A 493 -1.08 8.89 7.05
N LYS A 494 -0.24 9.80 6.54
CA LYS A 494 1.13 9.98 6.98
C LYS A 494 1.28 11.20 7.86
N PRO A 495 2.16 11.13 8.89
CA PRO A 495 2.52 12.31 9.65
C PRO A 495 3.23 13.33 8.74
N PRO A 496 2.90 14.64 8.87
CA PRO A 496 3.68 15.68 8.22
C PRO A 496 5.11 15.65 8.75
N ARG A 497 6.05 16.20 7.99
CA ARG A 497 7.46 16.32 8.39
C ARG A 497 7.80 17.79 8.66
N PRO A 498 8.26 18.15 9.87
CA PRO A 498 8.47 17.30 11.06
C PRO A 498 7.14 16.84 11.70
N ALA A 499 7.15 15.64 12.30
CA ALA A 499 5.95 15.05 12.89
C ALA A 499 5.64 15.63 14.29
N PRO A 500 4.42 16.12 14.55
CA PRO A 500 3.97 16.47 15.89
C PRO A 500 4.01 15.26 16.83
N ARG A 501 4.38 15.46 18.11
CA ARG A 501 4.46 14.37 19.11
C ARG A 501 3.15 13.60 19.32
N ASN A 502 2.02 14.22 19.04
CA ASN A 502 0.67 13.67 19.22
C ASN A 502 -0.07 13.49 17.89
N TRP A 503 0.65 13.38 16.77
CA TRP A 503 0.01 13.16 15.48
C TRP A 503 -0.74 11.83 15.47
N GLN A 504 -2.00 11.87 15.02
CA GLN A 504 -2.83 10.69 14.80
C GLN A 504 -3.49 10.82 13.43
N ARG A 505 -3.66 9.68 12.76
CA ARG A 505 -4.42 9.60 11.51
C ARG A 505 -5.84 10.10 11.76
N ALA A 506 -6.35 10.93 10.84
CA ALA A 506 -7.71 11.44 10.95
C ALA A 506 -8.72 10.28 10.97
N LYS A 507 -9.77 10.42 11.78
CA LYS A 507 -10.88 9.45 11.78
C LYS A 507 -11.56 9.46 10.42
N GLY A 508 -11.95 8.29 9.93
CA GLY A 508 -12.62 8.16 8.63
C GLY A 508 -11.67 8.09 7.43
N VAL A 509 -10.36 8.03 7.63
CA VAL A 509 -9.44 7.68 6.53
C VAL A 509 -9.59 6.19 6.24
N GLY A 510 -9.83 5.87 4.97
CA GLY A 510 -10.14 4.52 4.50
C GLY A 510 -8.92 3.65 4.22
N ARG A 511 -9.15 2.62 3.40
CA ARG A 511 -8.18 1.59 3.00
C ARG A 511 -8.14 1.43 1.48
N LEU A 512 -7.01 0.98 0.97
CA LEU A 512 -6.79 0.72 -0.45
C LEU A 512 -6.18 -0.67 -0.64
N ILE A 513 -6.80 -1.51 -1.47
CA ILE A 513 -6.20 -2.76 -1.96
C ILE A 513 -5.84 -2.59 -3.44
N MET A 514 -4.65 -3.05 -3.81
CA MET A 514 -4.26 -3.26 -5.21
C MET A 514 -3.88 -4.71 -5.43
N THR A 515 -4.28 -5.32 -6.54
CA THR A 515 -3.86 -6.68 -6.91
C THR A 515 -2.95 -6.68 -8.12
N CYS A 516 -1.99 -7.60 -8.17
CA CYS A 516 -1.11 -7.77 -9.32
C CYS A 516 -0.53 -9.19 -9.45
N ARG A 517 0.01 -9.54 -10.62
CA ARG A 517 0.79 -10.75 -10.84
C ARG A 517 2.18 -10.72 -10.17
N SER A 518 2.60 -11.84 -9.58
CA SER A 518 3.86 -11.94 -8.81
C SER A 518 5.12 -11.63 -9.62
N HIS A 519 5.17 -12.02 -10.90
CA HIS A 519 6.33 -11.82 -11.78
C HIS A 519 6.41 -10.44 -12.44
N PHE A 520 5.34 -9.64 -12.43
CA PHE A 520 5.42 -8.24 -12.86
C PHE A 520 6.09 -7.36 -11.82
N PHE A 521 6.24 -7.89 -10.61
CA PHE A 521 6.92 -7.21 -9.52
C PHE A 521 8.02 -8.04 -8.85
N PRO A 522 9.13 -8.33 -9.54
CA PRO A 522 10.41 -8.50 -8.85
C PRO A 522 10.82 -7.18 -8.18
N HIS A 523 10.38 -6.03 -8.72
CA HIS A 523 10.92 -4.70 -8.43
C HIS A 523 9.90 -3.53 -8.41
N LEU A 524 8.68 -3.71 -7.86
CA LEU A 524 7.84 -2.54 -7.47
C LEU A 524 8.61 -1.68 -6.44
N LYS A 525 9.35 -2.32 -5.54
CA LYS A 525 10.25 -1.65 -4.58
C LYS A 525 11.35 -0.82 -5.27
N ALA A 526 11.81 -1.23 -6.46
CA ALA A 526 12.79 -0.46 -7.25
C ALA A 526 12.13 0.66 -8.07
N GLN A 527 10.90 0.46 -8.55
CA GLN A 527 10.09 1.53 -9.16
C GLN A 527 9.60 2.56 -8.12
N LEU A 528 9.26 2.11 -6.92
CA LEU A 528 9.00 2.93 -5.71
C LEU A 528 10.26 3.64 -5.22
N SER A 529 11.44 3.02 -5.38
CA SER A 529 12.73 3.68 -5.13
C SER A 529 13.13 4.63 -6.27
N ALA A 530 12.66 4.43 -7.50
CA ALA A 530 12.85 5.37 -8.61
C ALA A 530 11.96 6.62 -8.48
N LEU A 531 10.83 6.50 -7.76
CA LEU A 531 9.99 7.62 -7.32
C LEU A 531 10.57 8.37 -6.10
N ASP A 532 11.64 7.86 -5.50
CA ASP A 532 12.42 8.49 -4.42
C ASP A 532 13.42 9.55 -4.96
N GLY A 533 13.50 9.70 -6.30
CA GLY A 533 14.53 10.48 -7.00
C GLY A 533 14.22 11.95 -7.30
N GLU A 534 12.95 12.39 -7.27
CA GLU A 534 12.58 13.80 -7.44
C GLU A 534 11.48 14.23 -6.45
N GLN A 535 11.88 14.43 -5.20
CA GLN A 535 11.36 15.42 -4.23
C GLN A 535 9.84 15.57 -3.93
N ARG A 536 8.88 14.77 -4.43
CA ARG A 536 7.44 15.08 -4.15
C ARG A 536 6.50 13.96 -3.74
N GLU A 537 6.85 12.68 -3.79
CA GLU A 537 5.88 11.62 -3.47
C GLU A 537 6.20 10.81 -2.22
N GLN A 538 5.14 10.52 -1.46
CA GLN A 538 5.24 10.18 -0.04
C GLN A 538 4.89 8.71 0.25
N VAL A 539 4.67 7.83 -0.73
CA VAL A 539 4.34 6.40 -0.52
C VAL A 539 5.59 5.52 -0.67
N ALA A 540 5.89 4.70 0.33
CA ALA A 540 7.01 3.77 0.40
C ALA A 540 6.50 2.33 0.53
N ALA A 541 7.37 1.36 0.23
CA ALA A 541 7.03 -0.06 0.35
C ALA A 541 6.63 -0.47 1.78
N THR A 542 7.11 0.25 2.80
CA THR A 542 6.77 0.03 4.21
C THR A 542 5.36 0.48 4.59
N ASP A 543 4.62 1.14 3.69
CA ASP A 543 3.25 1.58 3.95
C ASP A 543 2.19 0.57 3.52
N TYR A 544 2.63 -0.57 2.97
CA TYR A 544 1.77 -1.62 2.45
C TYR A 544 1.83 -2.86 3.35
N LEU A 545 0.66 -3.44 3.57
CA LEU A 545 0.51 -4.85 3.89
C LEU A 545 0.69 -5.69 2.61
N TRP A 546 1.62 -6.64 2.60
CA TRP A 546 1.92 -7.46 1.42
C TRP A 546 1.35 -8.87 1.58
N LEU A 547 0.53 -9.31 0.62
CA LEU A 547 -0.07 -10.64 0.61
C LEU A 547 0.30 -11.39 -0.65
N THR A 548 0.48 -12.70 -0.56
CA THR A 548 0.70 -13.55 -1.74
C THR A 548 -0.23 -14.75 -1.70
N CYS A 549 -1.02 -14.93 -2.75
CA CYS A 549 -1.73 -16.19 -3.00
C CYS A 549 -0.69 -17.23 -3.42
N PRO A 550 -0.44 -18.30 -2.64
CA PRO A 550 0.49 -19.36 -3.01
C PRO A 550 -0.06 -20.19 -4.17
N LEU A 551 0.84 -20.83 -4.92
CA LEU A 551 0.46 -21.95 -5.79
C LEU A 551 -0.29 -22.98 -4.94
N ALA A 552 -1.54 -23.27 -5.29
CA ALA A 552 -2.23 -24.42 -4.76
C ALA A 552 -1.41 -25.66 -5.14
N ARG A 553 -0.58 -26.18 -4.24
CA ARG A 553 -0.05 -27.54 -4.42
C ARG A 553 -1.27 -28.45 -4.34
N PRO A 554 -1.54 -29.29 -5.37
CA PRO A 554 -2.54 -30.33 -5.20
C PRO A 554 -2.11 -31.15 -3.98
N ARG A 555 -2.98 -31.20 -2.96
CA ARG A 555 -2.89 -32.22 -1.92
C ARG A 555 -3.09 -33.55 -2.64
N TRP A 556 -2.01 -34.17 -3.08
CA TRP A 556 -2.02 -35.60 -3.32
C TRP A 556 -2.26 -36.25 -1.96
N SER A 557 -3.53 -36.48 -1.62
CA SER A 557 -3.88 -37.38 -0.55
C SER A 557 -3.28 -38.73 -0.93
N ASN A 558 -2.33 -39.21 -0.11
CA ASN A 558 -1.87 -40.59 -0.11
C ASN A 558 -3.04 -41.50 0.26
N THR A 559 -3.95 -41.69 -0.68
CA THR A 559 -4.89 -42.81 -0.67
C THR A 559 -4.36 -43.76 -1.72
N SER A 560 -3.63 -44.76 -1.24
CA SER A 560 -3.13 -45.87 -2.05
C SER A 560 -4.29 -46.49 -2.83
N ILE A 561 -4.43 -46.15 -4.11
CA ILE A 561 -5.21 -46.95 -5.04
C ILE A 561 -4.32 -48.15 -5.39
N ARG A 562 -4.54 -49.27 -4.69
CA ARG A 562 -4.09 -50.56 -5.17
C ARG A 562 -4.77 -50.81 -6.52
N CYS A 563 -4.04 -50.61 -7.61
CA CYS A 563 -4.46 -51.12 -8.91
C CYS A 563 -4.39 -52.65 -8.84
N SER A 564 -5.54 -53.31 -8.72
CA SER A 564 -5.68 -54.74 -9.04
C SER A 564 -5.44 -54.93 -10.54
N PRO A 565 -4.75 -56.01 -10.95
CA PRO A 565 -4.47 -56.25 -12.37
C PRO A 565 -5.74 -56.76 -13.05
N MET A 566 -6.39 -55.92 -13.84
CA MET A 566 -7.46 -56.37 -14.73
C MET A 566 -6.86 -57.02 -15.98
N ILE A 567 -7.30 -58.26 -16.16
CA ILE A 567 -7.07 -59.23 -17.22
C ILE A 567 -7.35 -58.60 -18.59
N ARG A 568 -6.41 -58.77 -19.54
CA ARG A 568 -6.62 -58.47 -20.97
C ARG A 568 -7.63 -59.45 -21.57
N PRO A 569 -8.68 -59.00 -22.27
CA PRO A 569 -9.37 -59.86 -23.22
C PRO A 569 -8.57 -59.93 -24.52
N ARG A 570 -8.38 -61.16 -25.00
CA ARG A 570 -7.83 -61.53 -26.31
C ARG A 570 -8.87 -61.27 -27.41
N HIS A 571 -8.37 -60.84 -28.59
CA HIS A 571 -8.90 -61.12 -29.94
C HIS A 571 -10.31 -60.54 -30.28
N ASN A 572 -10.67 -60.15 -31.50
CA ASN A 572 -10.24 -60.50 -32.86
C ASN A 572 -10.81 -59.47 -33.88
N ALA A 573 -10.25 -59.51 -35.10
CA ALA A 573 -10.61 -58.84 -36.36
C ALA A 573 -9.95 -57.49 -36.63
#